data_AF-A0A821B889-F1
#
_entry.id   AF-A0A821B889-F1
#
_cell.length_a   1.000
_cell.length_b   1.000
_cell.length_c   1.000
_cell.angle_alpha   90.00
_cell.angle_beta   90.00
_cell.angle_gamma   90.00
#
_symmetry.space_group_name_H-M   'P 1'
#
loop_
_entity.id
_entity.type
_entity.pdbx_description
1 polymer ?
#
loop_
_entity_poly.entity_id
_entity_poly.type
_entity_poly.pdbx_seq_one_letter_code
_entity_poly.pdbx_strand_id
1 'polypeptide(L)'
;SLFWLWLMLRALRRRRQESGLEDDDDTDYDAHLEDSSSGQRLKDNGIWFMELLAFIFLLVSFSMGNYWTWSIFWPARDMTETQPIDWCNHSLLEICNYSGYKIYPGHGKRVVKVDGKVHIYLNSKCQRSADMRRNPRRVTWTVYYRRKHKKGASEQEVKKRTRRNIKFQRAITGVTWNEILAKRNQQPEFRKAQRQDAINAAKQAKKVKAQQKKVVQSTVLKSGKQVKKPEKIQKNVPKAGPKKGTQR
;
A
#
# COMPACT_ATOMS: atom_id res chain seq x y z
N SER A 1 -23.70 -3.60 1.21
CA SER A 1 -25.04 -3.57 1.84
C SER A 1 -25.09 -4.63 2.94
N LEU A 2 -24.87 -4.24 4.20
CA LEU A 2 -24.91 -5.18 5.34
C LEU A 2 -26.35 -5.58 5.71
N PHE A 3 -27.33 -4.72 5.41
CA PHE A 3 -28.76 -4.97 5.61
C PHE A 3 -29.23 -6.25 4.90
N TRP A 4 -28.85 -6.43 3.62
CA TRP A 4 -29.19 -7.64 2.86
C TRP A 4 -28.48 -8.90 3.37
N LEU A 5 -27.25 -8.77 3.89
CA LEU A 5 -26.53 -9.89 4.53
C LEU A 5 -27.22 -10.32 5.83
N TRP A 6 -27.66 -9.35 6.64
CA TRP A 6 -28.41 -9.59 7.86
C TRP A 6 -29.78 -10.25 7.59
N LEU A 7 -30.49 -9.78 6.55
CA LEU A 7 -31.78 -10.33 6.14
C LEU A 7 -31.64 -11.76 5.61
N MET A 8 -30.58 -12.05 4.82
CA MET A 8 -30.20 -13.42 4.42
C MET A 8 -29.86 -14.32 5.61
N LEU A 9 -29.05 -13.85 6.57
CA LEU A 9 -28.69 -14.64 7.76
C LEU A 9 -29.90 -14.90 8.67
N ARG A 10 -30.83 -13.94 8.78
CA ARG A 10 -32.11 -14.10 9.50
C ARG A 10 -33.04 -15.10 8.81
N ALA A 11 -33.06 -15.14 7.48
CA ALA A 11 -33.81 -16.13 6.70
C ALA A 11 -33.20 -17.55 6.80
N LEU A 12 -31.87 -17.67 6.68
CA LEU A 12 -31.14 -18.95 6.78
C LEU A 12 -31.27 -19.58 8.17
N ARG A 13 -31.31 -18.77 9.25
CA ARG A 13 -31.54 -19.29 10.60
C ARG A 13 -32.95 -19.86 10.79
N ARG A 14 -33.97 -19.30 10.12
CA ARG A 14 -35.36 -19.77 10.20
C ARG A 14 -35.54 -21.13 9.53
N ARG A 15 -34.99 -21.32 8.32
CA ARG A 15 -35.03 -22.62 7.60
C ARG A 15 -34.36 -23.78 8.35
N ARG A 16 -33.42 -23.51 9.26
CA ARG A 16 -32.77 -24.56 10.07
C ARG A 16 -33.66 -25.07 11.21
N GLN A 17 -34.66 -24.30 11.66
CA GLN A 17 -35.63 -24.76 12.65
C GLN A 17 -36.75 -25.59 12.02
N GLU A 18 -37.01 -25.42 10.72
CA GLU A 18 -38.03 -26.16 9.95
C GLU A 18 -37.52 -27.53 9.45
N SER A 19 -36.23 -27.84 9.59
CA SER A 19 -35.59 -29.07 9.07
C SER A 19 -35.14 -30.04 10.16
N GLY A 20 -35.70 -29.94 11.37
CA GLY A 20 -35.50 -30.91 12.45
C GLY A 20 -36.76 -31.76 12.58
N LEU A 21 -36.89 -32.75 11.71
CA LEU A 21 -38.03 -33.66 11.64
C LEU A 21 -37.52 -35.10 11.83
N GLU A 22 -38.06 -35.75 12.86
CA GLU A 22 -38.16 -37.21 13.10
C GLU A 22 -36.92 -38.08 12.82
N ASP A 23 -36.33 -38.59 13.91
CA ASP A 23 -35.88 -39.98 14.04
C ASP A 23 -36.11 -40.36 15.52
N ASP A 24 -36.99 -41.34 15.77
CA ASP A 24 -37.21 -41.93 17.09
C ASP A 24 -36.14 -43.01 17.37
N ASP A 25 -35.69 -43.13 18.62
CA ASP A 25 -35.25 -44.42 19.20
C ASP A 25 -35.11 -44.30 20.74
N ASP A 26 -35.59 -45.30 21.46
CA ASP A 26 -35.77 -45.27 22.92
C ASP A 26 -34.47 -45.29 23.72
N THR A 27 -34.43 -44.58 24.87
CA THR A 27 -33.81 -45.13 26.09
C THR A 27 -34.31 -44.45 27.37
N ASP A 28 -34.89 -45.27 28.24
CA ASP A 28 -35.36 -44.97 29.60
C ASP A 28 -34.19 -44.59 30.55
N TYR A 29 -34.37 -43.54 31.36
CA TYR A 29 -34.01 -43.50 32.80
C TYR A 29 -34.38 -42.16 33.49
N ASP A 30 -35.52 -42.21 34.18
CA ASP A 30 -35.94 -41.54 35.42
C ASP A 30 -35.33 -40.21 35.95
N ALA A 31 -36.28 -39.32 36.32
CA ALA A 31 -36.37 -38.58 37.59
C ALA A 31 -35.82 -37.14 37.81
N HIS A 32 -36.78 -36.32 38.33
CA HIS A 32 -36.68 -35.25 39.33
C HIS A 32 -36.61 -33.73 38.98
N LEU A 33 -37.64 -33.06 39.51
CA LEU A 33 -37.75 -31.70 40.09
C LEU A 33 -38.05 -30.44 39.23
N GLU A 34 -39.35 -30.08 39.28
CA GLU A 34 -39.92 -28.75 39.60
C GLU A 34 -39.78 -27.54 38.63
N ASP A 35 -40.91 -27.24 37.98
CA ASP A 35 -41.56 -25.92 37.88
C ASP A 35 -40.80 -24.72 37.31
N SER A 36 -40.62 -24.77 35.99
CA SER A 36 -40.41 -23.58 35.15
C SER A 36 -41.68 -22.71 35.03
N SER A 37 -41.77 -21.62 35.79
CA SER A 37 -42.86 -20.62 35.64
C SER A 37 -42.41 -19.16 35.77
N SER A 38 -41.53 -18.83 36.73
CA SER A 38 -41.11 -17.45 37.01
C SER A 38 -39.99 -16.92 36.08
N GLY A 39 -39.21 -17.82 35.45
CA GLY A 39 -37.98 -17.47 34.73
C GLY A 39 -38.12 -16.93 33.32
N GLN A 40 -39.28 -17.08 32.66
CA GLN A 40 -39.50 -16.61 31.28
C GLN A 40 -39.76 -15.09 31.24
N ARG A 41 -40.67 -14.59 32.10
CA ARG A 41 -41.26 -13.24 32.01
C ARG A 41 -40.26 -12.08 32.23
N LEU A 42 -39.15 -12.35 32.92
CA LEU A 42 -38.06 -11.38 33.11
C LEU A 42 -37.11 -11.29 31.90
N LYS A 43 -37.00 -12.36 31.10
CA LYS A 43 -36.10 -12.39 29.93
C LYS A 43 -36.66 -11.52 28.79
N ASP A 44 -37.97 -11.58 28.55
CA ASP A 44 -38.62 -10.84 27.47
C ASP A 44 -38.53 -9.32 27.66
N ASN A 45 -38.72 -8.83 28.90
CA ASN A 45 -38.60 -7.42 29.24
C ASN A 45 -37.13 -6.93 29.20
N GLY A 46 -36.17 -7.79 29.57
CA GLY A 46 -34.74 -7.48 29.48
C GLY A 46 -34.24 -7.33 28.04
N ILE A 47 -34.77 -8.13 27.12
CA ILE A 47 -34.42 -8.06 25.68
C ILE A 47 -34.87 -6.72 25.07
N TRP A 48 -36.11 -6.29 25.33
CA TRP A 48 -36.60 -4.98 24.87
C TRP A 48 -35.83 -3.79 25.46
N PHE A 49 -35.47 -3.85 26.75
CA PHE A 49 -34.68 -2.79 27.39
C PHE A 49 -33.26 -2.67 26.81
N MET A 50 -32.62 -3.81 26.50
CA MET A 50 -31.28 -3.84 25.90
C MET A 50 -31.26 -3.42 24.42
N GLU A 51 -32.29 -3.78 23.63
CA GLU A 51 -32.42 -3.27 22.26
C GLU A 51 -32.70 -1.76 22.22
N LEU A 52 -33.52 -1.24 23.15
CA LEU A 52 -33.78 0.20 23.27
C LEU A 52 -32.50 0.98 23.61
N LEU A 53 -31.71 0.50 24.58
CA LEU A 53 -30.41 1.09 24.92
C LEU A 53 -29.41 1.05 23.76
N ALA A 54 -29.36 -0.05 23.01
CA ALA A 54 -28.51 -0.17 21.82
C ALA A 54 -28.93 0.82 20.70
N PHE A 55 -30.24 1.02 20.51
CA PHE A 55 -30.76 2.01 19.57
C PHE A 55 -30.43 3.44 19.99
N ILE A 56 -30.61 3.79 21.27
CA ILE A 56 -30.26 5.12 21.81
C ILE A 56 -28.75 5.38 21.65
N PHE A 57 -27.91 4.38 21.95
CA PHE A 57 -26.45 4.50 21.81
C PHE A 57 -26.00 4.74 20.35
N LEU A 58 -26.65 4.07 19.39
CA LEU A 58 -26.42 4.33 17.96
C LEU A 58 -26.94 5.70 17.51
N LEU A 59 -28.10 6.14 18.01
CA LEU A 59 -28.67 7.46 17.70
C LEU A 59 -27.79 8.61 18.22
N VAL A 60 -27.31 8.50 19.47
CA VAL A 60 -26.38 9.47 20.06
C VAL A 60 -25.03 9.46 19.32
N SER A 61 -24.52 8.29 18.94
CA SER A 61 -23.27 8.18 18.16
C SER A 61 -23.38 8.79 16.75
N PHE A 62 -24.54 8.68 16.10
CA PHE A 62 -24.81 9.27 14.79
C PHE A 62 -25.06 10.78 14.88
N SER A 63 -25.75 11.24 15.93
CA SER A 63 -26.06 12.66 16.16
C SER A 63 -24.86 13.49 16.61
N MET A 64 -24.02 12.98 17.53
CA MET A 64 -22.81 13.66 18.00
C MET A 64 -21.58 13.45 17.10
N GLY A 65 -21.76 12.87 15.91
CA GLY A 65 -20.76 12.93 14.84
C GLY A 65 -19.41 12.26 15.13
N ASN A 66 -19.39 11.08 15.79
CA ASN A 66 -18.22 10.17 15.83
C ASN A 66 -16.86 10.70 16.36
N TYR A 67 -16.78 11.92 16.91
CA TYR A 67 -15.51 12.48 17.42
C TYR A 67 -15.06 11.86 18.75
N TRP A 68 -15.97 11.28 19.54
CA TRP A 68 -15.64 10.77 20.88
C TRP A 68 -15.22 9.29 20.90
N THR A 69 -15.83 8.45 20.07
CA THR A 69 -15.54 7.01 19.98
C THR A 69 -14.20 6.70 19.32
N TRP A 70 -13.74 7.54 18.39
CA TRP A 70 -12.44 7.37 17.72
C TRP A 70 -11.25 7.83 18.58
N SER A 71 -11.44 8.79 19.48
CA SER A 71 -10.34 9.30 20.34
C SER A 71 -9.93 8.34 21.45
N ILE A 72 -10.81 7.44 21.90
CA ILE A 72 -10.52 6.47 22.98
C ILE A 72 -9.88 5.18 22.42
N PHE A 73 -10.21 4.78 21.19
CA PHE A 73 -9.74 3.51 20.61
C PHE A 73 -8.67 3.66 19.52
N TRP A 74 -8.38 4.88 19.03
CA TRP A 74 -7.42 5.09 17.95
C TRP A 74 -6.56 6.35 18.15
N PRO A 75 -5.50 6.31 18.98
CA PRO A 75 -4.55 7.40 19.07
C PRO A 75 -3.90 7.65 17.70
N ALA A 76 -3.76 8.93 17.34
CA ALA A 76 -3.30 9.37 16.03
C ALA A 76 -1.94 8.77 15.67
N ARG A 77 -1.87 8.09 14.52
CA ARG A 77 -0.63 7.48 14.00
C ARG A 77 0.24 8.51 13.26
N ASP A 78 0.52 9.62 13.93
CA ASP A 78 1.49 10.64 13.52
C ASP A 78 2.19 11.21 14.76
N MET A 79 2.91 10.33 15.46
CA MET A 79 4.07 10.75 16.25
C MET A 79 5.31 10.10 15.66
N THR A 80 6.37 10.90 15.62
CA THR A 80 7.72 10.51 15.20
C THR A 80 8.16 9.23 15.91
N GLU A 81 8.91 8.38 15.20
CA GLU A 81 9.41 7.09 15.70
C GLU A 81 10.57 7.28 16.71
N THR A 82 10.30 8.03 17.79
CA THR A 82 11.09 7.95 19.01
C THR A 82 10.97 6.52 19.52
N GLN A 83 12.06 5.76 19.44
CA GLN A 83 12.14 4.40 19.97
C GLN A 83 11.60 4.40 21.40
N PRO A 84 10.75 3.42 21.79
CA PRO A 84 10.33 3.30 23.17
C PRO A 84 11.59 3.16 24.03
N ILE A 85 11.81 4.14 24.90
CA ILE A 85 12.83 4.03 25.94
C ILE A 85 12.24 3.05 26.93
N ASP A 86 12.58 1.77 26.80
CA ASP A 86 12.11 0.72 27.71
C ASP A 86 12.78 0.91 29.08
N TRP A 87 12.17 1.72 29.94
CA TRP A 87 12.66 2.04 31.29
C TRP A 87 12.84 0.80 32.20
N CYS A 88 12.29 -0.36 31.81
CA CYS A 88 12.45 -1.64 32.52
C CYS A 88 13.46 -2.64 31.90
N ASN A 89 14.12 -2.31 30.79
CA ASN A 89 15.18 -3.13 30.19
C ASN A 89 16.56 -2.45 30.18
N HIS A 90 16.73 -1.34 30.91
CA HIS A 90 17.99 -0.59 30.99
C HIS A 90 18.96 -1.09 32.09
N SER A 91 18.87 -2.36 32.50
CA SER A 91 20.00 -3.06 33.11
C SER A 91 21.05 -3.36 32.03
N LEU A 92 21.78 -2.31 31.62
CA LEU A 92 22.74 -2.25 30.50
C LEU A 92 23.57 -3.54 30.32
N LEU A 93 23.06 -4.45 29.48
CA LEU A 93 23.79 -5.63 29.04
C LEU A 93 24.83 -5.21 27.99
N GLU A 94 26.00 -4.78 28.47
CA GLU A 94 27.12 -4.43 27.61
C GLU A 94 27.56 -5.63 26.75
N ILE A 95 28.17 -5.38 25.59
CA ILE A 95 28.64 -6.44 24.69
C ILE A 95 30.17 -6.43 24.68
N CYS A 96 30.77 -7.60 24.90
CA CYS A 96 32.22 -7.76 24.83
C CYS A 96 32.75 -7.50 23.41
N ASN A 97 33.59 -6.48 23.24
CA ASN A 97 34.18 -6.09 21.94
C ASN A 97 34.96 -7.24 21.25
N TYR A 98 35.49 -8.19 22.01
CA TYR A 98 36.28 -9.31 21.47
C TYR A 98 35.44 -10.54 21.13
N SER A 99 34.58 -10.98 22.07
CA SER A 99 33.84 -12.24 21.92
C SER A 99 32.46 -12.06 21.31
N GLY A 100 31.84 -10.89 21.47
CA GLY A 100 30.44 -10.63 21.11
C GLY A 100 29.42 -11.23 22.08
N TYR A 101 29.86 -11.71 23.26
CA TYR A 101 28.95 -12.16 24.33
C TYR A 101 28.43 -10.97 25.16
N LYS A 102 27.24 -11.14 25.72
CA LYS A 102 26.65 -10.21 26.70
C LYS A 102 27.47 -10.23 28.00
N ILE A 103 27.60 -9.07 28.61
CA ILE A 103 28.24 -8.82 29.90
C ILE A 103 27.13 -8.38 30.85
N TYR A 104 27.01 -9.09 31.97
CA TYR A 104 26.09 -8.75 33.05
C TYR A 104 26.78 -7.75 34.02
N PRO A 105 26.02 -6.90 34.73
CA PRO A 105 26.60 -5.98 35.71
C PRO A 105 27.48 -6.73 36.74
N GLY A 106 28.58 -6.10 37.14
CA GLY A 106 29.58 -6.73 38.02
C GLY A 106 30.61 -7.64 37.33
N HIS A 107 30.48 -7.90 36.02
CA HIS A 107 31.42 -8.75 35.28
C HIS A 107 32.31 -7.99 34.30
N GLY A 108 33.49 -8.56 34.05
CA GLY A 108 34.41 -8.09 33.02
C GLY A 108 35.23 -6.88 33.45
N LYS A 109 35.73 -6.14 32.46
CA LYS A 109 36.47 -4.90 32.65
C LYS A 109 36.45 -4.02 31.40
N ARG A 110 36.51 -2.71 31.63
CA ARG A 110 36.56 -1.66 30.62
C ARG A 110 38.00 -1.16 30.49
N VAL A 111 38.56 -1.23 29.29
CA VAL A 111 39.91 -0.75 28.97
C VAL A 111 39.80 0.40 27.99
N VAL A 112 40.29 1.58 28.38
CA VAL A 112 40.38 2.75 27.52
C VAL A 112 41.77 2.74 26.86
N LYS A 113 41.82 2.85 25.54
CA LYS A 113 43.09 3.02 24.80
C LYS A 113 43.48 4.49 24.71
N VAL A 114 44.76 4.75 24.39
CA VAL A 114 45.28 6.10 24.13
C VAL A 114 44.45 6.84 23.06
N ASP A 115 43.92 6.13 22.06
CA ASP A 115 42.95 6.65 21.06
C ASP A 115 41.61 7.18 21.64
N GLY A 116 41.40 7.16 22.96
CA GLY A 116 40.10 7.37 23.62
C GLY A 116 39.09 6.22 23.43
N LYS A 117 39.42 5.20 22.62
CA LYS A 117 38.51 4.09 22.30
C LYS A 117 38.32 3.15 23.49
N VAL A 118 37.11 3.14 24.03
CA VAL A 118 36.66 2.22 25.08
C VAL A 118 36.45 0.81 24.52
N HIS A 119 37.11 -0.17 25.12
CA HIS A 119 36.96 -1.59 24.83
C HIS A 119 36.44 -2.32 26.07
N ILE A 120 35.34 -3.04 25.95
CA ILE A 120 34.71 -3.75 27.06
C ILE A 120 34.97 -5.25 26.88
N TYR A 121 35.47 -5.92 27.92
CA TYR A 121 35.87 -7.33 27.87
C TYR A 121 35.19 -8.14 28.97
N LEU A 122 34.51 -9.23 28.61
CA LEU A 122 33.84 -10.13 29.55
C LEU A 122 34.79 -10.80 30.56
N ASN A 123 36.02 -11.12 30.15
CA ASN A 123 36.99 -11.82 31.00
C ASN A 123 38.45 -11.55 30.58
N SER A 124 39.39 -12.00 31.42
CA SER A 124 40.84 -11.91 31.18
C SER A 124 41.28 -12.60 29.87
N LYS A 125 40.64 -13.70 29.48
CA LYS A 125 40.87 -14.40 28.21
C LYS A 125 40.57 -13.53 26.99
N CYS A 126 39.48 -12.74 27.03
CA CYS A 126 39.14 -11.79 25.98
C CYS A 126 40.18 -10.67 25.89
N GLN A 127 40.53 -10.04 27.01
CA GLN A 127 41.55 -8.98 27.02
C GLN A 127 42.91 -9.52 26.53
N ARG A 128 43.45 -10.58 27.15
CA ARG A 128 44.79 -11.09 26.78
C ARG A 128 44.86 -11.49 25.30
N SER A 129 43.75 -11.96 24.71
CA SER A 129 43.68 -12.23 23.27
C SER A 129 43.71 -10.96 22.40
N ALA A 130 43.06 -9.88 22.86
CA ALA A 130 43.10 -8.56 22.21
C ALA A 130 44.47 -7.88 22.36
N ASP A 131 45.11 -8.02 23.51
CA ASP A 131 46.46 -7.49 23.80
C ASP A 131 47.51 -8.22 22.96
N MET A 132 47.38 -9.54 22.79
CA MET A 132 48.13 -10.34 21.80
C MET A 132 47.74 -10.05 20.32
N ARG A 133 46.92 -9.02 20.07
CA ARG A 133 46.47 -8.57 18.73
C ARG A 133 45.81 -9.67 17.89
N ARG A 134 45.23 -10.69 18.51
CA ARG A 134 44.53 -11.79 17.79
C ARG A 134 43.24 -11.25 17.19
N ASN A 135 43.00 -11.51 15.91
CA ASN A 135 41.76 -11.08 15.25
C ASN A 135 40.59 -12.01 15.66
N PRO A 136 39.51 -11.51 16.27
CA PRO A 136 38.39 -12.36 16.70
C PRO A 136 37.74 -13.13 15.55
N ARG A 137 37.77 -12.59 14.31
CA ARG A 137 37.26 -13.28 13.11
C ARG A 137 38.06 -14.53 12.70
N ARG A 138 39.24 -14.76 13.30
CA ARG A 138 40.04 -16.00 13.17
C ARG A 138 39.90 -16.95 14.37
N VAL A 139 39.25 -16.53 15.46
CA VAL A 139 39.18 -17.28 16.71
C VAL A 139 37.81 -17.96 16.86
N THR A 140 37.82 -19.29 16.74
CA THR A 140 36.67 -20.18 16.53
C THR A 140 35.51 -20.00 17.52
N TRP A 141 35.80 -19.74 18.79
CA TRP A 141 34.80 -19.63 19.85
C TRP A 141 34.07 -18.27 19.90
N THR A 142 34.48 -17.26 19.13
CA THR A 142 33.83 -15.94 19.15
C THR A 142 32.55 -15.90 18.31
N VAL A 143 31.61 -15.04 18.70
CA VAL A 143 30.40 -14.75 17.90
C VAL A 143 30.79 -14.17 16.53
N TYR A 144 31.85 -13.36 16.45
CA TYR A 144 32.35 -12.80 15.18
C TYR A 144 32.84 -13.87 14.20
N TYR A 145 33.58 -14.88 14.68
CA TYR A 145 33.98 -16.03 13.86
C TYR A 145 32.74 -16.81 13.40
N ARG A 146 31.80 -17.09 14.31
CA ARG A 146 30.57 -17.81 13.98
C ARG A 146 29.75 -17.10 12.90
N ARG A 147 29.57 -15.78 13.00
CA ARG A 147 28.91 -14.96 11.96
C ARG A 147 29.65 -15.05 10.61
N LYS A 148 30.99 -14.88 10.58
CA LYS A 148 31.78 -14.98 9.34
C LYS A 148 31.61 -16.34 8.65
N HIS A 149 31.54 -17.43 9.41
CA HIS A 149 31.44 -18.79 8.90
C HIS A 149 30.02 -19.37 8.98
N LYS A 150 28.98 -18.51 9.08
CA LYS A 150 27.55 -18.87 9.17
C LYS A 150 27.19 -19.94 10.24
N LYS A 151 28.01 -20.12 11.28
CA LYS A 151 27.83 -21.19 12.28
C LYS A 151 26.72 -20.89 13.29
N GLY A 152 25.54 -21.44 13.04
CA GLY A 152 24.37 -21.34 13.93
C GLY A 152 23.57 -20.05 13.77
N ALA A 153 23.69 -19.39 12.61
CA ALA A 153 22.59 -18.59 12.10
C ALA A 153 21.72 -19.55 11.26
N SER A 154 20.41 -19.64 11.54
CA SER A 154 19.49 -20.22 10.58
C SER A 154 19.54 -19.35 9.32
N GLU A 155 19.78 -19.96 8.16
CA GLU A 155 20.07 -19.22 6.91
C GLU A 155 18.84 -18.47 6.35
N GLN A 156 17.74 -18.49 7.10
CA GLN A 156 16.58 -17.61 7.02
C GLN A 156 16.87 -16.20 7.58
N GLU A 157 18.07 -15.64 7.36
CA GLU A 157 18.19 -14.19 7.31
C GLU A 157 17.35 -13.74 6.12
N VAL A 158 16.09 -13.37 6.42
CA VAL A 158 15.09 -12.96 5.44
C VAL A 158 15.72 -11.89 4.56
N LYS A 159 16.12 -12.28 3.33
CA LYS A 159 16.63 -11.36 2.31
C LYS A 159 15.60 -10.24 2.25
N LYS A 160 15.94 -9.05 2.78
CA LYS A 160 14.99 -7.96 2.98
C LYS A 160 14.38 -7.65 1.62
N ARG A 161 13.19 -8.19 1.36
CA ARG A 161 12.51 -8.03 0.07
C ARG A 161 12.16 -6.55 -0.02
N THR A 162 12.97 -5.80 -0.78
CA THR A 162 12.74 -4.38 -1.03
C THR A 162 11.29 -4.21 -1.46
N ARG A 163 10.52 -3.50 -0.63
CA ARG A 163 9.06 -3.46 -0.71
C ARG A 163 8.67 -2.73 -2.00
N ARG A 164 8.35 -3.47 -3.06
CA ARG A 164 7.91 -2.90 -4.34
C ARG A 164 6.45 -2.48 -4.23
N ASN A 165 6.22 -1.28 -3.70
CA ASN A 165 4.91 -0.66 -3.70
C ASN A 165 4.70 0.04 -5.05
N ILE A 166 3.80 -0.52 -5.88
CA ILE A 166 3.41 0.08 -7.16
C ILE A 166 1.96 0.55 -7.01
N LYS A 167 1.74 1.87 -7.08
CA LYS A 167 0.42 2.51 -6.89
C LYS A 167 -0.13 3.04 -8.21
N PHE A 168 -1.38 2.71 -8.52
CA PHE A 168 -2.22 3.33 -9.55
C PHE A 168 -3.66 3.40 -9.03
N GLN A 169 -4.54 4.30 -9.46
CA GLN A 169 -4.36 5.74 -9.69
C GLN A 169 -5.62 6.45 -9.14
N ARG A 170 -5.55 7.77 -8.92
CA ARG A 170 -6.56 8.55 -8.18
C ARG A 170 -7.78 8.89 -9.04
N ALA A 171 -8.91 9.19 -8.41
CA ALA A 171 -10.08 9.74 -9.10
C ALA A 171 -9.76 11.13 -9.72
N ILE A 172 -10.38 11.42 -10.87
CA ILE A 172 -10.24 12.68 -11.60
C ILE A 172 -11.61 13.37 -11.62
N THR A 173 -11.67 14.64 -11.22
CA THR A 173 -12.92 15.42 -11.24
C THR A 173 -13.42 15.61 -12.67
N GLY A 174 -14.69 15.28 -12.93
CA GLY A 174 -15.34 15.45 -14.23
C GLY A 174 -15.40 14.21 -15.13
N VAL A 175 -14.78 13.08 -14.76
CA VAL A 175 -14.93 11.80 -15.48
C VAL A 175 -14.99 10.65 -14.47
N THR A 176 -16.00 9.79 -14.53
CA THR A 176 -16.10 8.67 -13.58
C THR A 176 -15.02 7.62 -13.84
N TRP A 177 -14.60 6.89 -12.79
CA TRP A 177 -13.60 5.82 -12.92
C TRP A 177 -13.99 4.76 -13.98
N ASN A 178 -15.28 4.44 -14.08
CA ASN A 178 -15.80 3.45 -15.00
C ASN A 178 -15.67 3.89 -16.47
N GLU A 179 -15.87 5.18 -16.78
CA GLU A 179 -15.63 5.70 -18.13
C GLU A 179 -14.14 5.67 -18.51
N ILE A 180 -13.25 5.97 -17.56
CA ILE A 180 -11.81 5.90 -17.77
C ILE A 180 -11.39 4.45 -18.05
N LEU A 181 -11.95 3.48 -17.30
CA LEU A 181 -11.71 2.07 -17.51
C LEU A 181 -12.25 1.59 -18.87
N ALA A 182 -13.48 1.97 -19.22
CA ALA A 182 -14.09 1.64 -20.52
C ALA A 182 -13.26 2.17 -21.69
N LYS A 183 -12.87 3.46 -21.66
CA LYS A 183 -12.01 4.08 -22.68
C LYS A 183 -10.62 3.43 -22.74
N ARG A 184 -10.02 3.07 -21.59
CA ARG A 184 -8.72 2.38 -21.52
C ARG A 184 -8.77 0.95 -22.09
N ASN A 185 -9.91 0.27 -21.98
CA ASN A 185 -10.07 -1.13 -22.38
C ASN A 185 -10.58 -1.32 -23.82
N GLN A 186 -10.91 -0.25 -24.54
CA GLN A 186 -11.27 -0.32 -25.97
C GLN A 186 -10.18 -1.02 -26.80
N GLN A 187 -10.55 -1.94 -27.68
CA GLN A 187 -9.57 -2.69 -28.49
C GLN A 187 -8.72 -1.76 -29.39
N PRO A 188 -7.46 -2.11 -29.69
CA PRO A 188 -6.55 -1.24 -30.44
C PRO A 188 -7.04 -0.99 -31.88
N GLU A 189 -7.85 -1.88 -32.43
CA GLU A 189 -8.46 -1.75 -33.76
C GLU A 189 -9.52 -0.63 -33.80
N PHE A 190 -10.42 -0.60 -32.81
CA PHE A 190 -11.40 0.48 -32.64
C PHE A 190 -10.71 1.85 -32.51
N ARG A 191 -9.60 1.93 -31.76
CA ARG A 191 -8.78 3.15 -31.65
C ARG A 191 -8.07 3.53 -32.97
N LYS A 192 -7.73 2.55 -33.82
CA LYS A 192 -7.15 2.80 -35.15
C LYS A 192 -8.21 3.30 -36.14
N ALA A 193 -9.41 2.71 -36.14
CA ALA A 193 -10.54 3.15 -36.97
C ALA A 193 -10.89 4.61 -36.70
N GLN A 194 -11.21 4.96 -35.44
CA GLN A 194 -11.49 6.35 -35.03
C GLN A 194 -10.38 7.33 -35.42
N ARG A 195 -9.11 6.91 -35.35
CA ARG A 195 -7.97 7.72 -35.77
C ARG A 195 -7.94 7.91 -37.29
N GLN A 196 -8.24 6.88 -38.08
CA GLN A 196 -8.32 6.98 -39.53
C GLN A 196 -9.49 7.87 -39.97
N ASP A 197 -10.65 7.75 -39.34
CA ASP A 197 -11.83 8.59 -39.59
C ASP A 197 -11.53 10.07 -39.30
N ALA A 198 -10.92 10.36 -38.15
CA ALA A 198 -10.49 11.72 -37.80
C ALA A 198 -9.44 12.28 -38.81
N ILE A 199 -8.49 11.44 -39.28
CA ILE A 199 -7.53 11.83 -40.31
C ILE A 199 -8.22 12.11 -41.65
N ASN A 200 -9.22 11.31 -42.02
CA ASN A 200 -9.95 11.44 -43.28
C ASN A 200 -10.84 12.69 -43.26
N ALA A 201 -11.59 12.93 -42.18
CA ALA A 201 -12.34 14.16 -41.95
C ALA A 201 -11.42 15.40 -41.97
N ALA A 202 -10.25 15.34 -41.32
CA ALA A 202 -9.28 16.44 -41.35
C ALA A 202 -8.70 16.70 -42.78
N LYS A 203 -8.48 15.65 -43.57
CA LYS A 203 -8.06 15.77 -44.98
C LYS A 203 -9.17 16.40 -45.84
N GLN A 204 -10.43 15.98 -45.67
CA GLN A 204 -11.58 16.55 -46.37
C GLN A 204 -11.79 18.03 -46.00
N ALA A 205 -11.77 18.37 -44.71
CA ALA A 205 -11.85 19.76 -44.24
C ALA A 205 -10.72 20.64 -44.81
N LYS A 206 -9.50 20.10 -44.96
CA LYS A 206 -8.40 20.80 -45.65
C LYS A 206 -8.67 21.01 -47.15
N LYS A 207 -9.24 20.02 -47.85
CA LYS A 207 -9.63 20.15 -49.26
C LYS A 207 -10.70 21.23 -49.45
N VAL A 208 -11.76 21.22 -48.63
CA VAL A 208 -12.82 22.25 -48.66
C VAL A 208 -12.25 23.64 -48.38
N LYS A 209 -11.43 23.80 -47.34
CA LYS A 209 -10.76 25.08 -47.04
C LYS A 209 -9.82 25.54 -48.18
N ALA A 210 -9.17 24.62 -48.88
CA ALA A 210 -8.34 24.95 -50.05
C ALA A 210 -9.20 25.36 -51.28
N GLN A 211 -10.35 24.72 -51.49
CA GLN A 211 -11.31 25.10 -52.54
C GLN A 211 -11.95 26.46 -52.24
N GLN A 212 -12.38 26.72 -51.01
CA GLN A 212 -12.88 28.03 -50.56
C GLN A 212 -11.83 29.13 -50.78
N LYS A 213 -10.56 28.88 -50.43
CA LYS A 213 -9.46 29.82 -50.74
C LYS A 213 -9.30 30.08 -52.25
N LYS A 214 -9.40 29.05 -53.10
CA LYS A 214 -9.34 29.23 -54.57
C LYS A 214 -10.54 29.99 -55.14
N VAL A 215 -11.75 29.79 -54.59
CA VAL A 215 -12.95 30.52 -55.02
C VAL A 215 -12.91 31.98 -54.58
N VAL A 216 -12.46 32.27 -53.37
CA VAL A 216 -12.20 33.66 -52.92
C VAL A 216 -11.11 34.32 -53.76
N GLN A 217 -10.09 33.57 -54.19
CA GLN A 217 -9.03 34.08 -55.05
C GLN A 217 -9.53 34.34 -56.50
N SER A 218 -10.51 33.58 -57.00
CA SER A 218 -11.10 33.80 -58.33
C SER A 218 -12.19 34.87 -58.36
N THR A 219 -12.90 35.13 -57.26
CA THR A 219 -13.81 36.28 -57.17
C THR A 219 -13.05 37.60 -57.08
N VAL A 220 -11.92 37.66 -56.34
CA VAL A 220 -11.02 38.83 -56.32
C VAL A 220 -10.39 39.10 -57.70
N LEU A 221 -10.16 38.07 -58.52
CA LEU A 221 -9.65 38.23 -59.89
C LEU A 221 -10.72 38.73 -60.90
N LYS A 222 -12.01 38.77 -60.54
CA LYS A 222 -13.06 39.39 -61.38
C LYS A 222 -13.30 40.87 -61.08
N SER A 223 -12.65 41.46 -60.08
CA SER A 223 -12.81 42.86 -59.69
C SER A 223 -11.50 43.68 -59.65
N GLY A 224 -10.50 43.31 -60.47
CA GLY A 224 -9.24 44.06 -60.56
C GLY A 224 -8.60 44.04 -61.95
N LYS A 225 -8.70 45.15 -62.69
CA LYS A 225 -8.05 45.35 -64.01
C LYS A 225 -6.88 46.34 -63.86
N GLN A 226 -5.71 45.99 -64.45
CA GLN A 226 -4.43 46.76 -64.46
C GLN A 226 -3.75 46.85 -63.07
N VAL A 227 -2.44 46.65 -62.88
CA VAL A 227 -1.29 47.35 -63.52
C VAL A 227 0.04 46.55 -63.36
N LYS A 228 0.79 46.45 -64.47
CA LYS A 228 2.27 46.34 -64.70
C LYS A 228 3.18 45.26 -64.03
N LYS A 229 4.05 44.73 -64.90
CA LYS A 229 5.30 43.92 -64.75
C LYS A 229 6.47 44.83 -64.27
N PRO A 230 7.54 44.34 -63.59
CA PRO A 230 8.70 43.58 -64.15
C PRO A 230 9.08 42.38 -63.23
N GLU A 231 10.07 41.51 -63.40
CA GLU A 231 10.98 40.99 -64.45
C GLU A 231 11.80 39.85 -63.76
N LYS A 232 12.55 39.03 -64.51
CA LYS A 232 13.23 37.82 -64.01
C LYS A 232 14.59 38.14 -63.36
N ILE A 233 15.02 37.29 -62.43
CA ILE A 233 16.37 36.67 -62.45
C ILE A 233 16.24 35.24 -61.92
N GLN A 234 16.91 34.30 -62.59
CA GLN A 234 17.01 32.90 -62.18
C GLN A 234 18.40 32.64 -61.58
N LYS A 235 18.49 31.78 -60.57
CA LYS A 235 19.68 30.93 -60.35
C LYS A 235 19.28 29.62 -59.68
N ASN A 236 19.46 28.53 -60.42
CA ASN A 236 19.36 27.14 -59.97
C ASN A 236 20.77 26.64 -59.61
N VAL A 237 20.88 25.65 -58.71
CA VAL A 237 21.93 24.60 -58.56
C VAL A 237 21.77 23.94 -57.17
N PRO A 238 22.08 22.64 -56.96
CA PRO A 238 21.15 21.75 -56.26
C PRO A 238 21.59 21.22 -54.87
N LYS A 239 20.80 20.25 -54.40
CA LYS A 239 20.68 19.69 -53.04
C LYS A 239 21.62 18.51 -52.73
N ALA A 240 22.29 18.59 -51.59
CA ALA A 240 22.75 17.49 -50.72
C ALA A 240 23.00 18.07 -49.30
N GLY A 241 23.04 17.35 -48.18
CA GLY A 241 22.76 15.94 -47.83
C GLY A 241 22.66 15.80 -46.29
N PRO A 242 22.07 14.73 -45.71
CA PRO A 242 21.74 14.70 -44.29
C PRO A 242 22.96 14.43 -43.40
N LYS A 243 23.16 15.22 -42.34
CA LYS A 243 24.15 14.93 -41.28
C LYS A 243 23.55 14.02 -40.20
N LYS A 244 24.27 12.92 -39.90
CA LYS A 244 23.98 12.01 -38.79
C LYS A 244 24.12 12.75 -37.44
N GLY A 245 23.39 12.28 -36.43
CA GLY A 245 23.36 12.91 -35.12
C GLY A 245 24.56 12.61 -34.23
N THR A 246 24.61 13.27 -33.08
CA THR A 246 25.55 13.02 -31.99
C THR A 246 24.79 13.11 -30.67
N GLN A 247 24.86 12.07 -29.85
CA GLN A 247 24.49 12.15 -28.43
C GLN A 247 25.68 12.71 -27.64
N ARG A 248 25.40 13.60 -26.69
CA ARG A 248 26.18 13.81 -25.46
C ARG A 248 25.25 14.40 -24.41
#